data_AF-A0A2M7BFY1-F1
#
_entry.id   AF-A0A2M7BFY1-F1
#
_cell.length_a   1.000
_cell.length_b   1.000
_cell.length_c   1.000
_cell.angle_alpha   90.00
_cell.angle_beta   90.00
_cell.angle_gamma   90.00
#
_symmetry.space_group_name_H-M   'P 1'
#
loop_
_entity.id
_entity.type
_entity.pdbx_description
1 polymer ?
#
loop_
_entity_poly.entity_id
_entity_poly.type
_entity_poly.pdbx_seq_one_letter_code
_entity_poly.pdbx_strand_id
1 'polypeptide(L)'
;MESYQLEELEIIFDCAGRDDWGKFSFPVWYGIPVKMNWREYRYDFNLRGGLKKVSGGSRVWPDPQEVLKRTDGNDLIYYGTHGYESSYDLIKNYYVPFNGIYGSDLFTENPLEGRPVRQALDGFDKLTIEAGRLAAAAPGDRPREFLQRVAVRNRGRLAEEAGTLHRIMGANLPVLPPDTIDVDYEVIPLILAEGCAYNCRFCHFKTTGGFWVRSPQNIAAQIRSLKDFYGADLINYNSLMLGQNDALAAGEELLVGAAEMAYDLLNLSASYHRGRPNLFMFGSVDSFLEADHSLLDRLESLPYRTSINVGLESFDQETLDRLGKPLRAQKVREAFRKMQSVN
;
A
#
# COMPACT_ATOMS: atom_id res chain seq x y z
N MET A 1 -15.55 -20.24 -8.50
CA MET A 1 -16.36 -19.22 -7.82
C MET A 1 -17.50 -19.93 -7.13
N GLU A 2 -17.60 -19.76 -5.83
CA GLU A 2 -18.58 -20.43 -4.97
C GLU A 2 -19.38 -19.34 -4.24
N SER A 3 -20.72 -19.40 -4.29
CA SER A 3 -21.60 -18.41 -3.67
C SER A 3 -22.53 -19.07 -2.66
N TYR A 4 -22.75 -18.39 -1.54
CA TYR A 4 -23.60 -18.81 -0.44
C TYR A 4 -24.59 -17.70 -0.09
N GLN A 5 -25.88 -18.04 -0.08
CA GLN A 5 -26.95 -17.13 0.31
C GLN A 5 -27.39 -17.42 1.76
N LEU A 6 -27.41 -16.38 2.60
CA LEU A 6 -27.85 -16.41 3.98
C LEU A 6 -28.74 -15.20 4.25
N GLU A 7 -30.05 -15.39 4.18
CA GLU A 7 -31.03 -14.29 4.30
C GLU A 7 -30.71 -13.17 3.28
N GLU A 8 -30.48 -11.93 3.72
CA GLU A 8 -30.10 -10.77 2.88
C GLU A 8 -28.61 -10.71 2.52
N LEU A 9 -27.80 -11.66 3.02
CA LEU A 9 -26.35 -11.70 2.82
C LEU A 9 -25.97 -12.73 1.76
N GLU A 10 -25.24 -12.30 0.74
CA GLU A 10 -24.55 -13.18 -0.20
C GLU A 10 -23.04 -13.16 0.10
N ILE A 11 -22.41 -14.33 0.14
CA ILE A 11 -20.96 -14.49 0.32
C ILE A 11 -20.39 -15.19 -0.90
N ILE A 12 -19.39 -14.59 -1.56
CA ILE A 12 -18.80 -15.11 -2.79
C ILE A 12 -17.30 -15.34 -2.58
N PHE A 13 -16.90 -16.61 -2.63
CA PHE A 13 -15.51 -17.06 -2.54
C PHE A 13 -14.86 -17.28 -3.91
N ASP A 14 -13.53 -17.35 -3.91
CA ASP A 14 -12.70 -17.61 -5.08
C ASP A 14 -12.99 -16.61 -6.22
N CYS A 15 -13.20 -15.35 -5.82
CA CYS A 15 -13.38 -14.26 -6.73
C CYS A 15 -12.02 -13.85 -7.30
N ALA A 16 -11.53 -14.51 -8.34
CA ALA A 16 -10.32 -14.09 -9.02
C ALA A 16 -10.41 -12.60 -9.43
N GLY A 17 -9.64 -11.75 -8.74
CA GLY A 17 -9.36 -10.39 -9.17
C GLY A 17 -8.29 -10.39 -10.25
N ARG A 18 -7.80 -9.20 -10.59
CA ARG A 18 -6.63 -9.09 -11.45
C ARG A 18 -5.40 -9.66 -10.74
N ASP A 19 -4.62 -10.40 -11.50
CA ASP A 19 -3.32 -10.94 -11.12
C ASP A 19 -2.17 -10.16 -11.78
N ASP A 20 -2.47 -9.15 -12.58
CA ASP A 20 -1.50 -8.27 -13.23
C ASP A 20 -1.70 -6.82 -12.78
N TRP A 21 -0.61 -6.17 -12.39
CA TRP A 21 -0.59 -4.74 -12.07
C TRP A 21 -0.71 -3.92 -13.36
N GLY A 22 -1.92 -3.46 -13.66
CA GLY A 22 -2.23 -2.69 -14.87
C GLY A 22 -2.87 -1.34 -14.55
N LYS A 23 -2.81 -0.40 -15.49
CA LYS A 23 -3.51 0.88 -15.39
C LYS A 23 -4.89 0.76 -16.04
N PHE A 24 -5.93 1.01 -15.28
CA PHE A 24 -7.33 0.86 -15.72
C PHE A 24 -8.11 2.15 -15.56
N SER A 25 -9.20 2.27 -16.33
CA SER A 25 -10.08 3.43 -16.27
C SER A 25 -10.95 3.51 -15.01
N PHE A 26 -10.93 2.47 -14.17
CA PHE A 26 -11.69 2.39 -12.94
C PHE A 26 -10.90 1.59 -11.90
N PRO A 27 -11.14 1.81 -10.59
CA PRO A 27 -10.52 1.02 -9.53
C PRO A 27 -10.89 -0.45 -9.67
N VAL A 28 -9.88 -1.30 -9.90
CA VAL A 28 -10.05 -2.76 -9.98
C VAL A 28 -9.68 -3.42 -8.65
N TRP A 29 -10.12 -4.65 -8.49
CA TRP A 29 -9.65 -5.51 -7.40
C TRP A 29 -8.46 -6.36 -7.86
N TYR A 30 -7.45 -6.46 -6.99
CA TYR A 30 -6.24 -7.25 -7.18
C TYR A 30 -6.18 -8.37 -6.14
N GLY A 31 -5.82 -9.59 -6.55
CA GLY A 31 -5.80 -10.75 -5.64
C GLY A 31 -7.13 -11.50 -5.57
N ILE A 32 -7.31 -12.26 -4.48
CA ILE A 32 -8.43 -13.17 -4.23
C ILE A 32 -9.18 -12.67 -2.98
N PRO A 33 -10.18 -11.78 -3.13
CA PRO A 33 -11.04 -11.39 -2.03
C PRO A 33 -12.09 -12.46 -1.74
N VAL A 34 -12.70 -12.31 -0.57
CA VAL A 34 -14.06 -12.78 -0.35
C VAL A 34 -14.99 -11.58 -0.43
N LYS A 35 -16.04 -11.68 -1.26
CA LYS A 35 -17.01 -10.59 -1.45
C LYS A 35 -18.25 -10.88 -0.64
N MET A 36 -18.82 -9.86 -0.01
CA MET A 36 -20.09 -9.94 0.68
C MET A 36 -21.02 -8.85 0.16
N ASN A 37 -22.12 -9.26 -0.48
CA ASN A 37 -23.19 -8.34 -0.85
C ASN A 37 -24.20 -8.33 0.29
N TRP A 38 -24.41 -7.16 0.88
CA TRP A 38 -25.34 -7.01 1.99
C TRP A 38 -26.08 -5.69 1.86
N ARG A 39 -27.40 -5.79 1.68
CA ARG A 39 -28.28 -4.64 1.36
C ARG A 39 -27.78 -3.93 0.09
N GLU A 40 -27.59 -2.62 0.15
CA GLU A 40 -27.22 -1.77 -0.98
C GLU A 40 -25.69 -1.64 -1.17
N TYR A 41 -24.90 -2.37 -0.36
CA TYR A 41 -23.43 -2.30 -0.36
C TYR A 41 -22.80 -3.64 -0.71
N ARG A 42 -21.61 -3.54 -1.29
CA ARG A 42 -20.67 -4.64 -1.44
C ARG A 42 -19.43 -4.35 -0.61
N TYR A 43 -19.05 -5.33 0.20
CA TYR A 43 -17.87 -5.31 1.05
C TYR A 43 -16.89 -6.38 0.56
N ASP A 44 -15.68 -5.95 0.21
CA ASP A 44 -14.61 -6.84 -0.20
C ASP A 44 -13.63 -7.01 0.96
N PHE A 45 -13.35 -8.27 1.27
CA PHE A 45 -12.52 -8.68 2.40
C PHE A 45 -11.27 -9.40 1.94
N ASN A 46 -10.21 -9.24 2.73
CA ASN A 46 -9.03 -10.09 2.62
C ASN A 46 -9.27 -11.50 3.19
N LEU A 47 -8.34 -12.42 3.02
CA LEU A 47 -8.52 -13.82 3.46
C LEU A 47 -8.58 -13.98 4.98
N ARG A 48 -8.09 -12.99 5.72
CA ARG A 48 -8.21 -12.89 7.18
C ARG A 48 -9.57 -12.37 7.63
N GLY A 49 -10.45 -11.92 6.72
CA GLY A 49 -11.76 -11.35 7.05
C GLY A 49 -11.70 -9.87 7.45
N GLY A 50 -10.61 -9.17 7.13
CA GLY A 50 -10.48 -7.73 7.29
C GLY A 50 -11.03 -6.97 6.08
N LEU A 51 -11.74 -5.87 6.34
CA LEU A 51 -12.29 -5.02 5.28
C LEU A 51 -11.17 -4.40 4.45
N LYS A 52 -11.32 -4.44 3.12
CA LYS A 52 -10.38 -3.83 2.18
C LYS A 52 -11.04 -2.83 1.24
N LYS A 53 -12.22 -3.13 0.69
CA LYS A 53 -12.96 -2.18 -0.17
C LYS A 53 -14.46 -2.18 0.10
N VAL A 54 -15.09 -1.02 -0.12
CA VAL A 54 -16.54 -0.84 -0.10
C VAL A 54 -16.97 -0.11 -1.36
N SER A 55 -18.06 -0.58 -1.95
CA SER A 55 -18.77 0.07 -3.05
C SER A 55 -20.29 -0.07 -2.82
N GLY A 56 -21.10 0.72 -3.52
CA GLY A 56 -22.56 0.59 -3.43
C GLY A 56 -23.27 1.00 -4.71
N GLY A 57 -24.57 0.72 -4.76
CA GLY A 57 -25.43 1.18 -5.86
C GLY A 57 -25.68 2.69 -5.79
N SER A 58 -26.09 3.28 -6.92
CA SER A 58 -26.32 4.73 -7.08
C SER A 58 -27.37 5.34 -6.13
N ARG A 59 -28.14 4.50 -5.43
CA ARG A 59 -29.11 4.93 -4.40
C ARG A 59 -28.44 5.38 -3.10
N VAL A 60 -27.31 4.77 -2.74
CA VAL A 60 -26.62 4.96 -1.45
C VAL A 60 -25.17 5.39 -1.60
N TRP A 61 -24.64 5.32 -2.83
CA TRP A 61 -23.26 5.58 -3.17
C TRP A 61 -23.20 6.58 -4.34
N PRO A 62 -22.26 7.54 -4.36
CA PRO A 62 -22.28 8.63 -5.33
C PRO A 62 -22.25 8.15 -6.78
N ASP A 63 -21.35 7.22 -7.10
CA ASP A 63 -21.24 6.59 -8.41
C ASP A 63 -20.79 5.12 -8.25
N PRO A 64 -21.41 4.15 -8.95
CA PRO A 64 -21.05 2.73 -8.84
C PRO A 64 -19.59 2.38 -9.16
N GLN A 65 -18.86 3.27 -9.85
CA GLN A 65 -17.43 3.11 -10.17
C GLN A 65 -16.50 3.65 -9.08
N GLU A 66 -17.02 4.44 -8.14
CA GLU A 66 -16.24 4.95 -7.02
C GLU A 66 -16.10 3.90 -5.93
N VAL A 67 -14.96 3.89 -5.27
CA VAL A 67 -14.63 2.85 -4.28
C VAL A 67 -13.95 3.49 -3.07
N LEU A 68 -14.36 3.06 -1.89
CA LEU A 68 -13.64 3.33 -0.65
C LEU A 68 -12.73 2.14 -0.35
N LYS A 69 -11.44 2.38 -0.19
CA LYS A 69 -10.45 1.37 0.20
C LYS A 69 -9.93 1.64 1.60
N ARG A 70 -9.62 0.56 2.32
CA ARG A 70 -8.85 0.57 3.57
C ARG A 70 -7.47 -0.05 3.33
N THR A 71 -6.40 0.63 3.72
CA THR A 71 -5.03 0.06 3.73
C THR A 71 -4.83 -0.83 4.96
N ASP A 72 -3.77 -1.64 4.99
CA ASP A 72 -3.44 -2.41 6.19
C ASP A 72 -2.99 -1.53 7.36
N GLY A 73 -2.47 -0.33 7.07
CA GLY A 73 -2.21 0.76 8.03
C GLY A 73 -3.47 1.45 8.55
N ASN A 74 -4.65 1.02 8.10
CA ASN A 74 -5.96 1.57 8.46
C ASN A 74 -6.25 2.98 7.94
N ASP A 75 -5.54 3.43 6.91
CA ASP A 75 -5.90 4.62 6.16
C ASP A 75 -7.08 4.33 5.23
N LEU A 76 -7.90 5.35 4.99
CA LEU A 76 -8.96 5.30 4.00
C LEU A 76 -8.52 6.02 2.72
N ILE A 77 -8.75 5.40 1.58
CA ILE A 77 -8.51 5.99 0.27
C ILE A 77 -9.84 5.97 -0.49
N TYR A 78 -10.35 7.14 -0.81
CA TYR A 78 -11.49 7.31 -1.71
C TYR A 78 -10.99 7.40 -3.15
N TYR A 79 -11.42 6.50 -4.01
CA TYR A 79 -11.15 6.58 -5.44
C TYR A 79 -12.35 7.23 -6.12
N GLY A 80 -12.22 8.53 -6.39
CA GLY A 80 -13.24 9.31 -7.08
C GLY A 80 -13.08 9.24 -8.60
N THR A 81 -14.19 9.20 -9.32
CA THR A 81 -14.25 9.23 -10.80
C THR A 81 -14.63 10.61 -11.35
N HIS A 82 -14.82 11.59 -10.46
CA HIS A 82 -15.09 12.99 -10.81
C HIS A 82 -13.92 13.59 -11.61
N GLY A 83 -14.22 14.27 -12.71
CA GLY A 83 -13.20 14.93 -13.55
C GLY A 83 -12.38 13.96 -14.40
N TYR A 84 -13.00 12.94 -14.98
CA TYR A 84 -12.33 11.89 -15.78
C TYR A 84 -11.33 12.44 -16.82
N GLU A 85 -11.69 13.48 -17.57
CA GLU A 85 -10.78 14.10 -18.56
C GLU A 85 -9.64 14.89 -17.88
N SER A 86 -9.96 15.68 -16.85
CA SER A 86 -8.95 16.50 -16.16
C SER A 86 -7.97 15.66 -15.32
N SER A 87 -8.43 14.58 -14.71
CA SER A 87 -7.59 13.64 -13.95
C SER A 87 -6.59 12.93 -14.85
N TYR A 88 -7.02 12.41 -16.01
CA TYR A 88 -6.10 11.76 -16.94
C TYR A 88 -5.08 12.75 -17.53
N ASP A 89 -5.49 13.98 -17.78
CA ASP A 89 -4.57 15.01 -18.26
C ASP A 89 -3.52 15.38 -17.22
N LEU A 90 -3.90 15.46 -15.94
CA LEU A 90 -3.02 15.87 -14.84
C LEU A 90 -2.10 14.75 -14.34
N ILE A 91 -2.65 13.55 -14.11
CA ILE A 91 -1.94 12.47 -13.40
C ILE A 91 -1.87 11.17 -14.20
N LYS A 92 -2.35 11.17 -15.46
CA LYS A 92 -2.39 9.99 -16.33
C LYS A 92 -3.08 8.78 -15.69
N ASN A 93 -4.01 9.05 -14.78
CA ASN A 93 -4.91 8.10 -14.15
C ASN A 93 -6.35 8.59 -14.34
N TYR A 94 -7.27 7.64 -14.51
CA TYR A 94 -8.67 7.91 -14.81
C TYR A 94 -9.55 8.13 -13.57
N TYR A 95 -8.95 7.98 -12.39
CA TYR A 95 -9.57 8.20 -11.10
C TYR A 95 -8.54 8.82 -10.16
N VAL A 96 -9.01 9.58 -9.17
CA VAL A 96 -8.14 10.31 -8.25
C VAL A 96 -8.21 9.66 -6.87
N PRO A 97 -7.10 9.07 -6.36
CA PRO A 97 -7.04 8.59 -4.99
C PRO A 97 -7.00 9.78 -4.02
N PHE A 98 -7.84 9.75 -2.99
CA PHE A 98 -7.91 10.78 -1.96
C PHE A 98 -7.89 10.14 -0.57
N ASN A 99 -6.90 10.49 0.25
CA ASN A 99 -6.71 9.92 1.58
C ASN A 99 -7.00 10.88 2.75
N GLY A 100 -7.44 12.11 2.46
CA GLY A 100 -7.81 13.10 3.48
C GLY A 100 -6.67 13.68 4.31
N ILE A 101 -5.41 13.26 4.10
CA ILE A 101 -4.26 13.79 4.84
C ILE A 101 -3.95 15.23 4.41
N TYR A 102 -4.14 15.51 3.13
CA TYR A 102 -3.95 16.85 2.56
C TYR A 102 -5.22 17.26 1.79
N GLY A 103 -5.51 18.56 1.80
CA GLY A 103 -6.51 19.12 0.91
C GLY A 103 -6.13 18.86 -0.55
N SER A 104 -7.13 18.73 -1.41
CA SER A 104 -6.92 18.57 -2.85
C SER A 104 -7.84 19.51 -3.59
N ASP A 105 -7.28 20.35 -4.45
CA ASP A 105 -8.06 21.25 -5.32
C ASP A 105 -8.87 20.47 -6.37
N LEU A 106 -8.62 19.16 -6.53
CA LEU A 106 -9.40 18.28 -7.40
C LEU A 106 -10.74 17.86 -6.77
N PHE A 107 -10.91 18.05 -5.46
CA PHE A 107 -12.12 17.73 -4.75
C PHE A 107 -12.75 19.02 -4.19
N THR A 108 -14.00 19.28 -4.54
CA THR A 108 -14.75 20.42 -4.00
C THR A 108 -15.08 20.26 -2.52
N GLU A 109 -15.22 19.01 -2.07
CA GLU A 109 -15.52 18.63 -0.69
C GLU A 109 -14.72 17.37 -0.33
N ASN A 110 -14.43 17.15 0.96
CA ASN A 110 -13.77 15.93 1.42
C ASN A 110 -14.75 14.73 1.33
N PRO A 111 -14.56 13.77 0.39
CA PRO A 111 -15.48 12.64 0.23
C PRO A 111 -15.49 11.69 1.43
N LEU A 112 -14.37 11.60 2.18
CA LEU A 112 -14.27 10.75 3.37
C LEU A 112 -15.16 11.25 4.52
N GLU A 113 -15.46 12.54 4.55
CA GLU A 113 -16.42 13.15 5.47
C GLU A 113 -17.85 13.18 4.89
N GLY A 114 -18.08 12.56 3.74
CA GLY A 114 -19.38 12.47 3.11
C GLY A 114 -20.35 11.56 3.88
N ARG A 115 -21.66 11.85 3.73
CA ARG A 115 -22.72 10.94 4.23
C ARG A 115 -22.60 9.51 3.68
N PRO A 116 -22.30 9.28 2.38
CA PRO A 116 -22.18 7.93 1.84
C PRO A 116 -21.10 7.10 2.52
N VAL A 117 -19.90 7.66 2.72
CA VAL A 117 -18.79 6.98 3.40
C VAL A 117 -19.15 6.63 4.85
N ARG A 118 -19.74 7.57 5.61
CA ARG A 118 -20.21 7.27 6.97
C ARG A 118 -21.23 6.15 7.01
N GLN A 119 -22.24 6.19 6.14
CA GLN A 119 -23.29 5.17 6.10
C GLN A 119 -22.75 3.79 5.70
N ALA A 120 -21.80 3.73 4.77
CA ALA A 120 -21.12 2.50 4.38
C ALA A 120 -20.32 1.88 5.54
N LEU A 121 -19.59 2.71 6.31
CA LEU A 121 -18.81 2.28 7.47
C LEU A 121 -19.70 1.87 8.66
N ASP A 122 -20.81 2.57 8.90
CA ASP A 122 -21.79 2.15 9.90
C ASP A 122 -22.52 0.87 9.48
N GLY A 123 -22.74 0.70 8.17
CA GLY A 123 -23.22 -0.55 7.59
C GLY A 123 -22.23 -1.68 7.82
N PHE A 124 -20.93 -1.44 7.65
CA PHE A 124 -19.89 -2.43 7.91
C PHE A 124 -19.89 -2.90 9.37
N ASP A 125 -20.01 -1.99 10.35
CA ASP A 125 -20.07 -2.40 11.76
C ASP A 125 -21.29 -3.29 12.03
N LYS A 126 -22.46 -2.96 11.46
CA LYS A 126 -23.66 -3.81 11.56
C LYS A 126 -23.47 -5.16 10.87
N LEU A 127 -22.78 -5.19 9.72
CA LEU A 127 -22.45 -6.43 9.03
C LEU A 127 -21.58 -7.34 9.89
N THR A 128 -20.62 -6.81 10.66
CA THR A 128 -19.79 -7.64 11.54
C THR A 128 -20.62 -8.33 12.64
N ILE A 129 -21.57 -7.62 13.24
CA ILE A 129 -22.50 -8.19 14.23
C ILE A 129 -23.35 -9.29 13.57
N GLU A 130 -23.89 -8.99 12.39
CA GLU A 130 -24.76 -9.89 11.64
C GLU A 130 -24.02 -11.15 11.15
N ALA A 131 -22.77 -11.01 10.74
CA ALA A 131 -21.91 -12.13 10.39
C ALA A 131 -21.75 -13.11 11.56
N GLY A 132 -21.60 -12.59 12.78
CA GLY A 132 -21.53 -13.42 13.99
C GLY A 132 -22.80 -14.22 14.24
N ARG A 133 -23.97 -13.60 14.02
CA ARG A 133 -25.28 -14.27 14.13
C ARG A 133 -25.44 -15.34 13.05
N LEU A 134 -25.12 -15.00 11.81
CA LEU A 134 -25.31 -15.88 10.64
C LEU A 134 -24.32 -17.04 10.59
N ALA A 135 -23.15 -16.94 11.23
CA ALA A 135 -22.15 -18.01 11.26
C ALA A 135 -22.73 -19.33 11.78
N ALA A 136 -23.62 -19.30 12.77
CA ALA A 136 -24.26 -20.51 13.32
C ALA A 136 -25.20 -21.20 12.31
N ALA A 137 -25.80 -20.43 11.40
CA ALA A 137 -26.72 -20.92 10.37
C ALA A 137 -26.04 -21.19 9.02
N ALA A 138 -24.73 -20.94 8.90
CA ALA A 138 -24.00 -21.03 7.64
C ALA A 138 -23.95 -22.47 7.09
N PRO A 139 -24.22 -22.66 5.78
CA PRO A 139 -24.18 -23.97 5.14
C PRO A 139 -22.74 -24.42 4.89
N GLY A 140 -22.20 -25.22 5.81
CA GLY A 140 -20.86 -25.79 5.72
C GLY A 140 -19.80 -24.97 6.46
N ASP A 141 -18.59 -25.55 6.57
CA ASP A 141 -17.55 -25.01 7.43
C ASP A 141 -16.89 -23.76 6.82
N ARG A 142 -16.71 -23.71 5.51
CA ARG A 142 -16.06 -22.58 4.82
C ARG A 142 -16.77 -21.22 5.04
N PRO A 143 -18.08 -21.06 4.73
CA PRO A 143 -18.78 -19.81 5.03
C PRO A 143 -18.89 -19.54 6.53
N ARG A 144 -19.06 -20.58 7.37
CA ARG A 144 -19.11 -20.45 8.83
C ARG A 144 -17.83 -19.83 9.39
N GLU A 145 -16.68 -20.41 9.06
CA GLU A 145 -15.38 -19.94 9.54
C GLU A 145 -15.07 -18.53 9.04
N PHE A 146 -15.42 -18.22 7.79
CA PHE A 146 -15.21 -16.89 7.24
C PHE A 146 -16.08 -15.83 7.94
N LEU A 147 -17.35 -16.12 8.17
CA LEU A 147 -18.24 -15.24 8.94
C LEU A 147 -17.73 -15.03 10.37
N GLN A 148 -17.20 -16.06 11.04
CA GLN A 148 -16.57 -15.92 12.34
C GLN A 148 -15.35 -14.98 12.29
N ARG A 149 -14.53 -15.06 11.22
CA ARG A 149 -13.39 -14.14 11.03
C ARG A 149 -13.84 -12.69 10.83
N VAL A 150 -14.91 -12.46 10.07
CA VAL A 150 -15.49 -11.12 9.85
C VAL A 150 -16.12 -10.57 11.12
N ALA A 151 -16.82 -11.41 11.88
CA ALA A 151 -17.57 -11.01 13.06
C ALA A 151 -16.71 -10.36 14.16
N VAL A 152 -15.44 -10.77 14.24
CA VAL A 152 -14.48 -10.23 15.23
C VAL A 152 -13.68 -9.04 14.69
N ARG A 153 -13.86 -8.62 13.44
CA ARG A 153 -13.06 -7.58 12.75
C ARG A 153 -13.86 -6.33 12.41
N ASN A 154 -14.54 -5.75 13.41
CA ASN A 154 -15.11 -4.41 13.30
C ASN A 154 -14.03 -3.33 13.13
N ARG A 155 -14.43 -2.07 12.89
CA ARG A 155 -13.48 -0.96 12.71
C ARG A 155 -12.47 -0.79 13.84
N GLY A 156 -12.89 -1.00 15.09
CA GLY A 156 -12.00 -0.91 16.25
C GLY A 156 -10.90 -1.98 16.22
N ARG A 157 -11.27 -3.23 15.92
CA ARG A 157 -10.28 -4.31 15.79
C ARG A 157 -9.33 -4.09 14.62
N LEU A 158 -9.82 -3.59 13.50
CA LEU A 158 -8.96 -3.27 12.34
C LEU A 158 -7.93 -2.18 12.65
N ALA A 159 -8.29 -1.20 13.49
CA ALA A 159 -7.35 -0.20 13.99
C ALA A 159 -6.29 -0.80 14.94
N GLU A 160 -6.67 -1.75 15.80
CA GLU A 160 -5.71 -2.49 16.64
C GLU A 160 -4.74 -3.36 15.83
N GLU A 161 -5.23 -3.98 14.76
CA GLU A 161 -4.41 -4.76 13.83
C GLU A 161 -3.40 -3.84 13.10
N ALA A 162 -3.82 -2.65 12.66
CA ALA A 162 -2.89 -1.66 12.11
C ALA A 162 -1.86 -1.18 13.13
N GLY A 163 -2.26 -0.97 14.39
CA GLY A 163 -1.32 -0.70 15.49
C GLY A 163 -0.32 -1.84 15.71
N THR A 164 -0.70 -3.08 15.41
CA THR A 164 0.21 -4.23 15.43
C THR A 164 1.19 -4.17 14.26
N LEU A 165 0.73 -3.87 13.04
CA LEU A 165 1.61 -3.64 11.90
C LEU A 165 2.62 -2.52 12.17
N HIS A 166 2.18 -1.40 12.74
CA HIS A 166 3.06 -0.28 13.12
C HIS A 166 4.12 -0.70 14.17
N ARG A 167 3.77 -1.55 15.13
CA ARG A 167 4.74 -2.11 16.09
C ARG A 167 5.74 -3.07 15.45
N ILE A 168 5.30 -3.88 14.50
CA ILE A 168 6.17 -4.79 13.73
C ILE A 168 7.19 -3.96 12.94
N MET A 169 6.72 -2.93 12.23
CA MET A 169 7.60 -1.99 11.53
C MET A 169 8.51 -1.25 12.49
N GLY A 170 8.07 -0.95 13.72
CA GLY A 170 8.84 -0.24 14.73
C GLY A 170 9.18 1.21 14.35
N ALA A 171 8.55 1.74 13.30
CA ALA A 171 8.72 3.09 12.79
C ALA A 171 7.41 3.58 12.19
N ASN A 172 7.21 4.90 12.16
CA ASN A 172 6.11 5.50 11.42
C ASN A 172 6.47 5.51 9.92
N LEU A 173 5.52 5.16 9.05
CA LEU A 173 5.70 5.20 7.59
C LEU A 173 4.86 6.34 7.01
N PRO A 174 5.37 7.58 6.99
CA PRO A 174 4.59 8.76 6.66
C PRO A 174 4.31 8.91 5.16
N VAL A 175 5.07 8.20 4.32
CA VAL A 175 4.96 8.28 2.86
C VAL A 175 5.45 6.97 2.23
N LEU A 176 4.77 6.54 1.17
CA LEU A 176 5.21 5.45 0.30
C LEU A 176 5.89 6.00 -0.96
N PRO A 177 6.83 5.27 -1.58
CA PRO A 177 7.38 5.64 -2.87
C PRO A 177 6.25 5.89 -3.90
N PRO A 178 6.28 6.98 -4.69
CA PRO A 178 5.25 7.31 -5.66
C PRO A 178 4.81 6.14 -6.54
N ASP A 179 5.75 5.33 -7.06
CA ASP A 179 5.47 4.16 -7.89
C ASP A 179 4.63 3.08 -7.21
N THR A 180 4.47 3.11 -5.88
CA THR A 180 3.56 2.17 -5.19
C THR A 180 2.11 2.34 -5.60
N ILE A 181 1.73 3.45 -6.24
CA ILE A 181 0.42 3.61 -6.88
C ILE A 181 0.18 2.56 -7.98
N ASP A 182 1.24 2.10 -8.66
CA ASP A 182 1.13 1.11 -9.73
C ASP A 182 0.75 -0.28 -9.19
N VAL A 183 0.90 -0.50 -7.88
CA VAL A 183 0.45 -1.72 -7.18
C VAL A 183 -0.72 -1.44 -6.23
N ASP A 184 -1.48 -0.38 -6.50
CA ASP A 184 -2.61 0.07 -5.68
C ASP A 184 -2.22 0.25 -4.19
N TYR A 185 -0.97 0.59 -3.88
CA TYR A 185 -0.44 0.67 -2.51
C TYR A 185 -0.49 -0.67 -1.73
N GLU A 186 -0.67 -1.81 -2.40
CA GLU A 186 -0.63 -3.16 -1.81
C GLU A 186 0.82 -3.63 -1.63
N VAL A 187 1.54 -2.98 -0.71
CA VAL A 187 2.93 -3.27 -0.39
C VAL A 187 3.10 -3.85 1.01
N ILE A 188 4.06 -4.75 1.16
CA ILE A 188 4.56 -5.18 2.46
C ILE A 188 5.68 -4.21 2.87
N PRO A 189 5.54 -3.47 3.98
CA PRO A 189 6.55 -2.52 4.42
C PRO A 189 7.64 -3.23 5.24
N LEU A 190 8.89 -3.07 4.82
CA LEU A 190 10.08 -3.57 5.53
C LEU A 190 11.04 -2.42 5.80
N ILE A 191 11.19 -2.06 7.07
CA ILE A 191 12.05 -0.95 7.49
C ILE A 191 13.48 -1.46 7.67
N LEU A 192 14.39 -0.95 6.84
CA LEU A 192 15.84 -1.22 6.89
C LEU A 192 16.62 -0.10 7.55
N ALA A 193 16.16 1.14 7.36
CA ALA A 193 16.78 2.33 7.92
C ALA A 193 15.71 3.32 8.36
N GLU A 194 16.06 4.20 9.29
CA GLU A 194 15.19 5.24 9.81
C GLU A 194 15.91 6.59 9.71
N GLY A 195 15.13 7.67 9.61
CA GLY A 195 15.71 8.99 9.38
C GLY A 195 15.84 9.32 7.90
N CYS A 196 16.30 10.54 7.65
CA CYS A 196 16.70 11.03 6.34
C CYS A 196 17.97 11.86 6.53
N ALA A 197 18.98 11.65 5.69
CA ALA A 197 20.23 12.41 5.77
C ALA A 197 20.02 13.92 5.56
N TYR A 198 18.99 14.31 4.80
CA TYR A 198 18.82 15.70 4.37
C TYR A 198 17.99 16.56 5.30
N ASN A 199 16.97 16.00 5.96
CA ASN A 199 16.06 16.77 6.81
C ASN A 199 15.55 18.09 6.15
N CYS A 200 15.27 18.05 4.83
CA CYS A 200 14.97 19.22 3.99
C CYS A 200 13.87 20.12 4.55
N ARG A 201 14.04 21.43 4.69
CA ARG A 201 13.08 22.31 5.40
C ARG A 201 11.59 22.09 5.04
N PHE A 202 11.25 21.87 3.77
CA PHE A 202 9.88 21.63 3.29
C PHE A 202 9.29 20.24 3.61
N CYS A 203 10.11 19.24 3.97
CA CYS A 203 9.63 17.86 4.09
C CYS A 203 8.75 17.70 5.34
N HIS A 204 7.47 17.40 5.14
CA HIS A 204 6.52 17.10 6.21
C HIS A 204 6.70 15.70 6.80
N PHE A 205 7.46 14.83 6.12
CA PHE A 205 7.65 13.42 6.46
C PHE A 205 8.94 13.14 7.23
N LYS A 206 9.61 14.18 7.74
CA LYS A 206 10.83 14.02 8.53
C LYS A 206 10.52 13.24 9.80
N THR A 207 11.40 12.32 10.13
CA THR A 207 11.42 11.71 11.45
C THR A 207 12.35 12.48 12.38
N THR A 208 12.10 12.38 13.68
CA THR A 208 12.97 12.93 14.71
C THR A 208 14.23 12.07 14.81
N GLY A 209 15.38 12.58 14.36
CA GLY A 209 16.67 11.90 14.51
C GLY A 209 17.58 11.99 13.30
N GLY A 210 18.80 11.47 13.43
CA GLY A 210 19.71 11.26 12.31
C GLY A 210 19.29 10.07 11.45
N PHE A 211 20.07 9.75 10.42
CA PHE A 211 19.94 8.50 9.68
C PHE A 211 20.60 7.36 10.45
N TRP A 212 19.95 6.21 10.57
CA TRP A 212 20.58 4.97 11.05
C TRP A 212 20.00 3.74 10.39
N VAL A 213 20.83 2.70 10.33
CA VAL A 213 20.51 1.40 9.72
C VAL A 213 20.18 0.40 10.82
N ARG A 214 19.18 -0.45 10.57
CA ARG A 214 18.77 -1.52 11.49
C ARG A 214 19.68 -2.73 11.38
N SER A 215 19.80 -3.48 12.47
CA SER A 215 20.60 -4.70 12.45
C SER A 215 19.95 -5.81 11.60
N PRO A 216 20.75 -6.70 10.99
CA PRO A 216 20.23 -7.85 10.25
C PRO A 216 19.27 -8.72 11.09
N GLN A 217 19.53 -8.87 12.40
CA GLN A 217 18.68 -9.63 13.31
C GLN A 217 17.31 -8.96 13.50
N ASN A 218 17.28 -7.62 13.59
CA ASN A 218 16.03 -6.87 13.66
C ASN A 218 15.21 -7.05 12.37
N ILE A 219 15.86 -6.94 11.20
CA ILE A 219 15.22 -7.11 9.89
C ILE A 219 14.65 -8.53 9.73
N ALA A 220 15.41 -9.56 10.09
CA ALA A 220 14.96 -10.95 10.06
C ALA A 220 13.78 -11.22 11.01
N ALA A 221 13.75 -10.56 12.18
CA ALA A 221 12.61 -10.63 13.10
C ALA A 221 11.36 -9.91 12.56
N GLN A 222 11.57 -8.78 11.88
CA GLN A 222 10.51 -8.02 11.22
C GLN A 222 9.87 -8.84 10.09
N ILE A 223 10.67 -9.45 9.20
CA ILE A 223 10.17 -10.29 8.09
C ILE A 223 9.32 -11.46 8.62
N ARG A 224 9.76 -12.13 9.69
CA ARG A 224 8.98 -13.22 10.32
C ARG A 224 7.67 -12.71 10.92
N SER A 225 7.72 -11.59 11.63
CA SER A 225 6.51 -10.97 12.18
C SER A 225 5.53 -10.51 11.10
N LEU A 226 6.02 -9.98 9.97
CA LEU A 226 5.21 -9.63 8.81
C LEU A 226 4.57 -10.87 8.19
N LYS A 227 5.34 -11.96 8.04
CA LYS A 227 4.82 -13.25 7.56
C LYS A 227 3.64 -13.72 8.41
N ASP A 228 3.80 -13.71 9.73
CA ASP A 228 2.77 -14.12 10.67
C ASP A 228 1.57 -13.17 10.66
N PHE A 229 1.82 -11.86 10.54
CA PHE A 229 0.77 -10.86 10.45
C PHE A 229 -0.13 -11.10 9.23
N TYR A 230 0.44 -11.11 8.02
CA TYR A 230 -0.33 -11.28 6.79
C TYR A 230 -0.91 -12.70 6.67
N GLY A 231 -0.20 -13.72 7.15
CA GLY A 231 -0.67 -15.10 7.23
C GLY A 231 -1.16 -15.61 5.87
N ALA A 232 -2.38 -16.19 5.86
CA ALA A 232 -3.00 -16.71 4.63
C ALA A 232 -3.18 -15.65 3.52
N ASP A 233 -3.19 -14.37 3.89
CA ASP A 233 -3.41 -13.28 2.94
C ASP A 233 -2.14 -12.90 2.15
N LEU A 234 -0.96 -13.41 2.52
CA LEU A 234 0.30 -13.17 1.78
C LEU A 234 0.19 -13.51 0.29
N ILE A 235 -0.67 -14.47 -0.08
CA ILE A 235 -0.96 -14.82 -1.47
C ILE A 235 -1.40 -13.60 -2.29
N ASN A 236 -2.01 -12.60 -1.67
CA ASN A 236 -2.50 -11.38 -2.32
C ASN A 236 -1.44 -10.28 -2.46
N TYR A 237 -0.18 -10.54 -2.05
CA TYR A 237 0.91 -9.57 -2.08
C TYR A 237 2.10 -10.12 -2.86
N ASN A 238 2.74 -9.28 -3.67
CA ASN A 238 4.03 -9.56 -4.31
C ASN A 238 4.96 -8.34 -4.31
N SER A 239 4.61 -7.30 -3.57
CA SER A 239 5.32 -6.02 -3.63
C SER A 239 5.89 -5.69 -2.28
N LEU A 240 7.19 -5.42 -2.23
CA LEU A 240 7.94 -5.08 -1.03
C LEU A 240 8.34 -3.61 -1.11
N MET A 241 8.14 -2.88 -0.02
CA MET A 241 8.66 -1.52 0.14
C MET A 241 9.79 -1.56 1.18
N LEU A 242 10.99 -1.15 0.78
CA LEU A 242 12.11 -0.95 1.69
C LEU A 242 12.07 0.50 2.19
N GLY A 243 11.80 0.65 3.49
CA GLY A 243 11.68 1.94 4.16
C GLY A 243 12.87 2.25 5.08
N GLN A 244 12.99 3.48 5.62
CA GLN A 244 12.08 4.64 5.49
C GLN A 244 12.57 5.63 4.40
N ASN A 245 12.98 6.86 4.74
CA ASN A 245 13.13 7.96 3.78
C ASN A 245 14.38 7.91 2.87
N ASP A 246 15.34 7.01 3.12
CA ASP A 246 16.54 6.81 2.28
C ASP A 246 17.07 5.37 2.45
N ALA A 247 16.23 4.39 2.14
CA ALA A 247 16.60 2.98 2.29
C ALA A 247 17.81 2.58 1.44
N LEU A 248 18.03 3.25 0.29
CA LEU A 248 19.22 3.01 -0.54
C LEU A 248 20.54 3.26 0.20
N ALA A 249 20.56 4.17 1.18
CA ALA A 249 21.73 4.43 2.02
C ALA A 249 22.04 3.31 3.04
N ALA A 250 21.22 2.25 3.13
CA ALA A 250 21.45 1.15 4.06
C ALA A 250 22.65 0.25 3.68
N GLY A 251 23.16 0.40 2.46
CA GLY A 251 24.31 -0.35 1.95
C GLY A 251 23.94 -1.66 1.26
N GLU A 252 24.79 -2.07 0.32
CA GLU A 252 24.54 -3.19 -0.60
C GLU A 252 24.23 -4.51 0.11
N GLU A 253 25.10 -4.93 1.03
CA GLU A 253 24.96 -6.19 1.77
C GLU A 253 23.59 -6.32 2.44
N LEU A 254 23.15 -5.25 3.13
CA LEU A 254 21.89 -5.27 3.87
C LEU A 254 20.68 -5.19 2.94
N LEU A 255 20.74 -4.34 1.91
CA LEU A 255 19.66 -4.18 0.94
C LEU A 255 19.37 -5.49 0.21
N VAL A 256 20.42 -6.08 -0.38
CA VAL A 256 20.30 -7.31 -1.16
C VAL A 256 19.91 -8.47 -0.24
N GLY A 257 20.59 -8.64 0.89
CA GLY A 257 20.29 -9.72 1.83
C GLY A 257 18.88 -9.63 2.43
N ALA A 258 18.37 -8.42 2.71
CA ALA A 258 17.01 -8.23 3.19
C ALA A 258 15.96 -8.54 2.11
N ALA A 259 16.20 -8.12 0.86
CA ALA A 259 15.32 -8.40 -0.27
C ALA A 259 15.24 -9.90 -0.57
N GLU A 260 16.37 -10.61 -0.61
CA GLU A 260 16.42 -12.08 -0.78
C GLU A 260 15.68 -12.79 0.35
N MET A 261 15.98 -12.43 1.60
CA MET A 261 15.33 -13.03 2.76
C MET A 261 13.82 -12.79 2.76
N ALA A 262 13.38 -11.58 2.38
CA ALA A 262 11.96 -11.25 2.28
C ALA A 262 11.28 -12.05 1.16
N TYR A 263 11.91 -12.19 0.00
CA TYR A 263 11.41 -12.99 -1.11
C TYR A 263 11.10 -14.43 -0.67
N ASP A 264 12.07 -15.07 -0.01
CA ASP A 264 11.97 -16.45 0.43
C ASP A 264 11.00 -16.63 1.59
N LEU A 265 11.15 -15.84 2.67
CA LEU A 265 10.36 -16.05 3.88
C LEU A 265 8.89 -15.65 3.70
N LEU A 266 8.62 -14.60 2.92
CA LEU A 266 7.25 -14.18 2.58
C LEU A 266 6.67 -14.99 1.41
N ASN A 267 7.48 -15.84 0.77
CA ASN A 267 7.08 -16.71 -0.33
C ASN A 267 6.46 -15.94 -1.51
N LEU A 268 7.10 -14.84 -1.92
CA LEU A 268 6.55 -13.92 -2.92
C LEU A 268 6.42 -14.56 -4.31
N SER A 269 7.19 -15.62 -4.58
CA SER A 269 7.09 -16.42 -5.81
C SER A 269 5.77 -17.17 -5.93
N ALA A 270 5.10 -17.46 -4.81
CA ALA A 270 3.82 -18.15 -4.79
C ALA A 270 2.63 -17.19 -4.81
N SER A 271 2.86 -15.87 -4.91
CA SER A 271 1.79 -14.88 -4.97
C SER A 271 0.79 -15.18 -6.10
N TYR A 272 -0.45 -14.77 -5.91
CA TYR A 272 -1.47 -14.76 -6.95
C TYR A 272 -1.07 -13.85 -8.12
N HIS A 273 -0.31 -12.78 -7.84
CA HIS A 273 0.11 -11.83 -8.86
C HIS A 273 1.19 -12.40 -9.77
N ARG A 274 0.95 -12.35 -11.08
CA ARG A 274 1.87 -12.80 -12.12
C ARG A 274 3.02 -11.82 -12.32
N GLY A 275 4.12 -12.35 -12.85
CA GLY A 275 5.32 -11.57 -13.18
C GLY A 275 6.31 -11.48 -12.02
N ARG A 276 7.31 -10.61 -12.17
CA ARG A 276 8.29 -10.36 -11.10
C ARG A 276 7.61 -9.58 -9.96
N PRO A 277 7.79 -10.00 -8.69
CA PRO A 277 7.55 -9.15 -7.52
C PRO A 277 8.13 -7.74 -7.67
N ASN A 278 7.56 -6.75 -6.99
CA ASN A 278 8.06 -5.38 -7.06
C ASN A 278 8.89 -5.03 -5.81
N LEU A 279 9.95 -4.25 -5.99
CA LEU A 279 10.78 -3.72 -4.91
C LEU A 279 10.82 -2.20 -5.01
N PHE A 280 10.23 -1.52 -4.05
CA PHE A 280 10.16 -0.05 -4.02
C PHE A 280 11.04 0.50 -2.91
N MET A 281 11.79 1.56 -3.17
CA MET A 281 12.56 2.25 -2.14
C MET A 281 12.77 3.73 -2.45
N PHE A 282 13.04 4.51 -1.41
CA PHE A 282 13.58 5.86 -1.57
C PHE A 282 15.11 5.83 -1.58
N GLY A 283 15.70 6.72 -2.37
CA GLY A 283 17.12 7.06 -2.33
C GLY A 283 17.33 8.58 -2.30
N SER A 284 18.30 9.04 -1.53
CA SER A 284 18.81 10.40 -1.65
C SER A 284 19.70 10.56 -2.88
N VAL A 285 20.01 11.81 -3.24
CA VAL A 285 20.95 12.09 -4.35
C VAL A 285 22.33 11.51 -4.04
N ASP A 286 22.77 11.58 -2.78
CA ASP A 286 24.07 11.06 -2.37
C ASP A 286 24.09 9.54 -2.38
N SER A 287 23.10 8.87 -1.77
CA SER A 287 23.04 7.41 -1.79
C SER A 287 22.87 6.86 -3.20
N PHE A 288 22.13 7.55 -4.06
CA PHE A 288 22.02 7.17 -5.46
C PHE A 288 23.32 7.38 -6.25
N LEU A 289 24.08 8.45 -5.99
CA LEU A 289 25.39 8.66 -6.62
C LEU A 289 26.42 7.63 -6.14
N GLU A 290 26.40 7.29 -4.86
CA GLU A 290 27.28 6.31 -4.22
C GLU A 290 26.96 4.85 -4.63
N ALA A 291 25.70 4.55 -4.99
CA ALA A 291 25.29 3.23 -5.47
C ALA A 291 26.01 2.85 -6.78
N ASP A 292 27.12 2.14 -6.70
CA ASP A 292 27.94 1.79 -7.86
C ASP A 292 27.23 0.77 -8.79
N HIS A 293 27.90 0.44 -9.91
CA HIS A 293 27.38 -0.56 -10.84
C HIS A 293 27.20 -1.94 -10.19
N SER A 294 28.03 -2.31 -9.21
CA SER A 294 27.90 -3.60 -8.50
C SER A 294 26.57 -3.69 -7.77
N LEU A 295 26.22 -2.67 -6.98
CA LEU A 295 24.92 -2.63 -6.29
C LEU A 295 23.75 -2.65 -7.28
N LEU A 296 23.79 -1.85 -8.33
CA LEU A 296 22.70 -1.79 -9.32
C LEU A 296 22.53 -3.12 -10.07
N ASP A 297 23.63 -3.74 -10.50
CA ASP A 297 23.61 -5.05 -11.17
C ASP A 297 23.07 -6.14 -10.25
N ARG A 298 23.43 -6.10 -8.96
CA ARG A 298 22.86 -7.02 -7.96
C ARG A 298 21.36 -6.80 -7.76
N LEU A 299 20.90 -5.55 -7.65
CA LEU A 299 19.47 -5.24 -7.53
C LEU A 299 18.67 -5.70 -8.76
N GLU A 300 19.25 -5.63 -9.96
CA GLU A 300 18.63 -6.14 -11.20
C GLU A 300 18.63 -7.68 -11.28
N SER A 301 19.64 -8.32 -10.67
CA SER A 301 19.73 -9.79 -10.62
C SER A 301 18.72 -10.43 -9.66
N LEU A 302 18.19 -9.65 -8.72
CA LEU A 302 17.17 -10.11 -7.79
C LEU A 302 15.87 -10.48 -8.52
N PRO A 303 15.02 -11.35 -7.93
CA PRO A 303 13.75 -11.74 -8.53
C PRO A 303 12.67 -10.64 -8.41
N TYR A 304 13.07 -9.37 -8.40
CA TYR A 304 12.20 -8.21 -8.31
C TYR A 304 12.28 -7.35 -9.58
N ARG A 305 11.23 -6.56 -9.80
CA ARG A 305 11.31 -5.31 -10.55
C ARG A 305 11.58 -4.19 -9.55
N THR A 306 12.74 -3.55 -9.65
CA THR A 306 13.21 -2.57 -8.67
C THR A 306 12.93 -1.14 -9.14
N SER A 307 12.32 -0.34 -8.27
CA SER A 307 12.08 1.09 -8.47
C SER A 307 12.73 1.90 -7.35
N ILE A 308 13.70 2.74 -7.71
CA ILE A 308 14.39 3.65 -6.79
C ILE A 308 13.87 5.08 -7.02
N ASN A 309 13.19 5.62 -6.01
CA ASN A 309 12.65 6.97 -6.03
C ASN A 309 13.66 7.98 -5.48
N VAL A 310 14.19 8.85 -6.34
CA VAL A 310 15.20 9.84 -5.98
C VAL A 310 14.62 11.26 -5.97
N GLY A 311 14.66 11.91 -4.81
CA GLY A 311 14.26 13.33 -4.69
C GLY A 311 15.35 14.26 -5.23
N LEU A 312 15.13 14.85 -6.41
CA LEU A 312 16.03 15.84 -7.03
C LEU A 312 15.65 17.31 -6.77
N GLU A 313 14.33 17.60 -6.82
CA GLU A 313 13.64 18.88 -6.59
C GLU A 313 14.03 20.04 -7.52
N SER A 314 15.31 20.35 -7.74
CA SER A 314 15.72 21.43 -8.65
C SER A 314 17.18 21.34 -9.10
N PHE A 315 17.45 21.77 -10.35
CA PHE A 315 18.79 21.96 -10.92
C PHE A 315 19.37 23.37 -10.69
N ASP A 316 18.66 24.20 -9.95
CA ASP A 316 19.02 25.57 -9.62
C ASP A 316 19.38 25.70 -8.13
N GLN A 317 20.54 26.29 -7.84
CA GLN A 317 21.06 26.37 -6.47
C GLN A 317 20.20 27.28 -5.60
N GLU A 318 19.74 28.41 -6.12
CA GLU A 318 18.93 29.36 -5.36
C GLU A 318 17.62 28.70 -4.92
N THR A 319 17.00 27.90 -5.79
CA THR A 319 15.80 27.13 -5.48
C THR A 319 16.06 26.08 -4.40
N LEU A 320 17.17 25.32 -4.48
CA LEU A 320 17.53 24.34 -3.46
C LEU A 320 17.73 24.99 -2.08
N ASP A 321 18.40 26.14 -2.04
CA ASP A 321 18.64 26.90 -0.81
C ASP A 321 17.32 27.44 -0.22
N ARG A 322 16.42 27.94 -1.08
CA ARG A 322 15.06 28.37 -0.71
C ARG A 322 14.18 27.22 -0.22
N LEU A 323 14.32 26.02 -0.75
CA LEU A 323 13.67 24.81 -0.25
C LEU A 323 14.33 24.29 1.04
N GLY A 324 15.58 24.68 1.30
CA GLY A 324 16.37 24.18 2.41
C GLY A 324 16.74 22.71 2.22
N LYS A 325 17.01 22.30 0.98
CA LYS A 325 17.57 20.99 0.65
C LYS A 325 19.10 21.11 0.67
N PRO A 326 19.83 20.32 1.49
CA PRO A 326 21.27 20.48 1.70
C PRO A 326 22.07 19.85 0.54
N LEU A 327 21.88 20.34 -0.68
CA LEU A 327 22.52 19.83 -1.88
C LEU A 327 23.11 20.93 -2.75
N ARG A 328 24.11 20.55 -3.55
CA ARG A 328 24.61 21.36 -4.65
C ARG A 328 23.88 21.01 -5.94
N ALA A 329 23.50 22.03 -6.72
CA ALA A 329 22.88 21.83 -8.03
C ALA A 329 23.71 20.93 -8.97
N GLN A 330 25.04 20.94 -8.84
CA GLN A 330 25.92 20.04 -9.58
C GLN A 330 25.64 18.56 -9.27
N LYS A 331 25.50 18.18 -8.00
CA LYS A 331 25.18 16.79 -7.61
C LYS A 331 23.83 16.36 -8.17
N VAL A 332 22.85 17.26 -8.20
CA VAL A 332 21.55 16.98 -8.83
C VAL A 332 21.70 16.69 -10.33
N ARG A 333 22.54 17.45 -11.05
CA ARG A 333 22.85 17.18 -12.47
C ARG A 333 23.56 15.85 -12.67
N GLU A 334 24.50 15.51 -11.79
CA GLU A 334 25.21 14.23 -11.83
C GLU A 334 24.26 13.06 -11.59
N ALA A 335 23.39 13.16 -10.57
CA ALA A 335 22.38 12.14 -10.28
C ALA A 335 21.41 11.97 -11.44
N PHE A 336 20.92 13.06 -12.03
CA PHE A 336 20.05 12.99 -13.19
C PHE A 336 20.71 12.32 -14.40
N ARG A 337 21.98 12.65 -14.69
CA ARG A 337 22.74 11.96 -15.76
C ARG A 337 22.90 10.48 -15.48
N LYS A 338 23.19 10.11 -14.23
CA LYS A 338 23.26 8.71 -13.82
C LYS A 338 21.92 8.00 -13.98
N MET A 339 20.81 8.63 -13.60
CA MET A 339 19.46 8.11 -13.85
C MET A 339 19.23 7.83 -15.34
N GLN A 340 19.65 8.73 -16.23
CA GLN A 340 19.54 8.54 -17.67
C GLN A 340 20.44 7.42 -18.23
N SER A 341 21.53 7.06 -17.54
CA SER A 341 22.44 6.01 -18.01
C SER A 341 22.06 4.61 -17.54
N VAL A 342 21.28 4.50 -16.45
CA VAL A 342 20.90 3.22 -15.84
C VAL A 342 19.47 2.80 -16.16
N ASN A 343 18.68 3.67 -16.79
CA ASN A 343 17.38 3.37 -17.40
C ASN A 343 17.53 3.35 -18.91
#